data_AF-A0A9P3C9D8-F1
#
_entry.id   AF-A0A9P3C9D8-F1
#
_cell.length_a   1.000
_cell.length_b   1.000
_cell.length_c   1.000
_cell.angle_alpha   90.00
_cell.angle_beta   90.00
_cell.angle_gamma   90.00
#
_symmetry.space_group_name_H-M   'P 1'
#
loop_
_entity.id
_entity.type
_entity.pdbx_description
1 polymer ?
#
loop_
_entity_poly.entity_id
_entity_poly.type
_entity_poly.pdbx_seq_one_letter_code
_entity_poly.pdbx_strand_id
1 'polypeptide(L)'
;MLSAVSSIGKSRLDFKEGDLVCGAYRVILRTPGKVEFELKPLGAVRARLAITITEKDDQMVFMNETLMWKPKGEKGVMLLETAVGKWLHELTAWWMVDSGVKYLKDLKN
;
A
#
# COMPACT_ATOMS: atom_id res chain seq x y z
N MET A 1 -15.56 5.82 7.41
CA MET A 1 -14.59 5.48 6.34
C MET A 1 -14.15 4.03 6.55
N LEU A 2 -15.09 3.09 6.68
CA LEU A 2 -15.83 2.37 5.62
C LEU A 2 -14.96 1.32 4.89
N SER A 3 -14.98 0.12 5.47
CA SER A 3 -15.13 -1.18 4.80
C SER A 3 -14.01 -1.77 3.91
N ALA A 4 -12.81 -1.18 3.80
CA ALA A 4 -11.81 -1.75 2.89
C ALA A 4 -10.99 -2.95 3.43
N VAL A 5 -11.08 -3.28 4.72
CA VAL A 5 -10.20 -4.30 5.32
C VAL A 5 -10.84 -5.70 5.38
N SER A 6 -12.14 -5.83 5.13
CA SER A 6 -12.86 -7.11 5.32
C SER A 6 -12.99 -7.99 4.05
N SER A 7 -12.55 -7.55 2.87
CA SER A 7 -12.79 -8.28 1.62
C SER A 7 -11.56 -8.92 0.97
N ILE A 8 -10.41 -9.02 1.64
CA ILE A 8 -9.30 -9.85 1.12
C ILE A 8 -9.60 -11.33 1.45
N GLY A 9 -10.75 -11.80 0.98
CA GLY A 9 -11.12 -13.19 1.01
C GLY A 9 -10.43 -13.92 -0.14
N LYS A 10 -9.40 -14.71 0.17
CA LYS A 10 -8.86 -15.82 -0.65
C LYS A 10 -8.72 -15.58 -2.18
N SER A 11 -8.54 -14.35 -2.65
CA SER A 11 -8.11 -14.09 -4.02
C SER A 11 -6.60 -14.20 -4.03
N ARG A 12 -6.05 -15.16 -4.79
CA ARG A 12 -4.64 -15.20 -5.16
C ARG A 12 -4.20 -13.76 -5.50
N LEU A 13 -3.01 -13.34 -5.05
CA LEU A 13 -2.38 -12.04 -5.37
C LEU A 13 -1.99 -11.95 -6.86
N ASP A 14 -2.89 -12.39 -7.74
CA ASP A 14 -2.74 -12.52 -9.19
C ASP A 14 -3.25 -11.26 -9.88
N PHE A 15 -2.71 -10.12 -9.42
CA PHE A 15 -3.02 -8.81 -9.96
C PHE A 15 -2.64 -8.73 -11.43
N LYS A 16 -3.50 -8.14 -12.25
CA LYS A 16 -3.26 -7.84 -13.65
C LYS A 16 -3.10 -6.34 -13.85
N GLU A 17 -2.36 -5.95 -14.88
CA GLU A 17 -2.27 -4.54 -15.26
C GLU A 17 -3.66 -3.97 -15.51
N GLY A 18 -3.91 -2.79 -14.95
CA GLY A 18 -5.21 -2.11 -14.96
C GLY A 18 -6.08 -2.38 -13.73
N ASP A 19 -5.86 -3.47 -12.99
CA ASP A 19 -6.66 -3.80 -11.78
C ASP A 19 -6.62 -2.67 -10.75
N LEU A 20 -7.74 -2.43 -10.08
CA LEU A 20 -7.85 -1.45 -9.01
C LEU A 20 -7.90 -2.14 -7.65
N VAL A 21 -6.77 -2.10 -6.94
CA VAL A 21 -6.61 -2.69 -5.61
C VAL A 21 -7.00 -1.67 -4.55
N CYS A 22 -7.77 -2.10 -3.55
CA CYS A 22 -8.30 -1.28 -2.45
C CYS A 22 -8.98 0.03 -2.92
N GLY A 23 -9.53 0.07 -4.14
CA GLY A 23 -10.20 1.24 -4.72
C GLY A 23 -9.29 2.43 -5.06
N ALA A 24 -7.98 2.33 -4.84
CA ALA A 24 -7.05 3.47 -4.94
C ALA A 24 -5.73 3.16 -5.66
N TYR A 25 -5.29 1.91 -5.71
CA TYR A 25 -4.02 1.49 -6.28
C TYR A 25 -4.26 0.80 -7.62
N ARG A 26 -4.02 1.51 -8.73
CA ARG A 26 -4.11 0.92 -10.07
C ARG A 26 -2.81 0.18 -10.37
N VAL A 27 -2.89 -1.09 -10.74
CA VAL A 27 -1.73 -1.87 -11.17
C VAL A 27 -1.27 -1.35 -12.53
N ILE A 28 0.01 -1.03 -12.65
CA ILE A 28 0.61 -0.51 -13.90
C ILE A 28 1.71 -1.38 -14.46
N LEU A 29 2.28 -2.25 -13.63
CA LEU A 29 3.22 -3.27 -14.03
C LEU A 29 3.00 -4.49 -13.16
N ARG A 30 2.97 -5.66 -13.79
CA ARG A 30 3.06 -6.94 -13.09
C ARG A 30 4.11 -7.83 -13.73
N THR A 31 5.13 -8.18 -12.96
CA THR A 31 6.13 -9.20 -13.35
C THR A 31 6.26 -10.25 -12.23
N PRO A 32 6.91 -11.41 -12.49
CA PRO A 32 7.25 -12.33 -11.42
C PRO A 32 8.01 -11.61 -10.30
N GLY A 33 7.53 -11.75 -9.06
CA GLY A 33 8.14 -11.14 -7.88
C GLY A 33 8.01 -9.61 -7.77
N LYS A 34 7.30 -8.92 -8.67
CA LYS A 34 7.14 -7.45 -8.58
C LYS A 34 5.79 -6.97 -9.07
N VAL A 35 5.23 -6.01 -8.37
CA VAL A 35 4.05 -5.26 -8.78
C VAL A 35 4.29 -3.77 -8.56
N GLU A 36 3.92 -2.96 -9.55
CA GLU A 36 3.90 -1.51 -9.41
C GLU A 36 2.46 -0.99 -9.48
N PHE A 37 2.20 0.02 -8.66
CA PHE A 37 0.92 0.68 -8.57
C PHE A 37 1.08 2.17 -8.85
N GLU A 38 0.11 2.72 -9.57
CA GLU A 38 -0.20 4.14 -9.56
C GLU A 38 -1.28 4.39 -8.52
N LEU A 39 -1.05 5.35 -7.64
CA LEU A 39 -2.08 5.77 -6.71
C LEU A 39 -2.98 6.78 -7.41
N LYS A 40 -4.29 6.68 -7.18
CA LYS A 40 -5.26 7.68 -7.63
C LYS A 40 -4.78 9.08 -7.20
N PRO A 41 -4.67 10.04 -8.14
CA PRO A 41 -4.16 11.37 -7.81
C PRO A 41 -4.96 12.03 -6.70
N LEU A 42 -4.24 12.65 -5.77
CA LEU A 42 -4.83 13.48 -4.70
C LEU A 42 -4.43 14.93 -4.99
N GLY A 43 -5.26 15.59 -5.79
CA GLY A 43 -4.96 16.90 -6.37
C GLY A 43 -3.74 16.85 -7.31
N ALA A 44 -2.75 17.70 -7.05
CA ALA A 44 -1.53 17.77 -7.86
C ALA A 44 -0.51 16.68 -7.52
N VAL A 45 -0.69 15.95 -6.41
CA VAL A 45 0.22 14.91 -5.99
C VAL A 45 0.03 13.66 -6.85
N ARG A 46 1.13 13.12 -7.34
CA ARG A 46 1.24 11.83 -8.01
C ARG A 46 2.03 10.90 -7.13
N ALA A 47 1.73 9.60 -7.20
CA ALA A 47 2.46 8.63 -6.42
C ALA A 47 2.54 7.26 -7.10
N ARG A 48 3.66 6.59 -6.88
CA ARG A 48 3.94 5.21 -7.27
C ARG A 48 4.24 4.40 -6.02
N LEU A 49 3.75 3.17 -6.00
CA LEU A 49 4.12 2.18 -5.01
C LEU A 49 4.66 0.96 -5.77
N ALA A 50 5.90 0.56 -5.49
CA ALA A 50 6.48 -0.68 -5.98
C ALA A 50 6.62 -1.65 -4.82
N ILE A 51 6.14 -2.88 -5.02
CA ILE A 51 6.34 -3.98 -4.08
C ILE A 51 7.10 -5.07 -4.82
N THR A 52 8.23 -5.46 -4.25
CA THR A 52 9.10 -6.49 -4.80
C THR A 52 9.29 -7.60 -3.76
N ILE A 53 9.31 -8.83 -4.22
CA ILE A 53 9.53 -10.04 -3.45
C ILE A 53 10.66 -10.79 -4.12
N THR A 54 11.76 -10.99 -3.40
CA THR A 54 12.95 -11.71 -3.87
C THR A 54 13.40 -12.71 -2.83
N GLU A 55 13.94 -13.83 -3.28
CA GLU A 55 14.63 -14.79 -2.42
C GLU A 55 16.11 -14.43 -2.35
N LYS A 56 16.66 -14.33 -1.14
CA LYS A 56 18.08 -14.04 -0.90
C LYS A 56 18.55 -14.81 0.32
N ASP A 57 19.62 -15.59 0.18
CA ASP A 57 20.25 -16.34 1.28
C ASP A 57 19.23 -17.24 2.04
N ASP A 58 18.37 -17.96 1.30
CA ASP A 58 17.28 -18.80 1.84
C ASP A 58 16.23 -18.02 2.66
N GLN A 59 16.16 -16.70 2.45
CA GLN A 59 15.18 -15.81 3.07
C GLN A 59 14.34 -15.10 2.02
N MET A 60 13.03 -15.03 2.29
CA MET A 60 12.11 -14.21 1.50
C MET A 60 12.22 -12.75 1.93
N VAL A 61 12.71 -11.90 1.04
CA VAL A 61 12.85 -10.46 1.23
C VAL A 61 11.70 -9.72 0.55
N PHE A 62 10.96 -8.95 1.34
CA PHE A 62 9.89 -8.07 0.88
C PHE A 62 10.40 -6.63 0.88
N MET A 63 10.33 -5.97 -0.27
CA MET A 63 10.69 -4.57 -0.44
C MET A 63 9.46 -3.76 -0.83
N ASN A 64 9.26 -2.62 -0.19
CA ASN A 64 8.20 -1.67 -0.50
C ASN A 64 8.83 -0.29 -0.68
N GLU A 65 8.62 0.30 -1.85
CA GLU A 65 9.09 1.64 -2.18
C GLU A 65 7.90 2.49 -2.59
N THR A 66 7.71 3.62 -1.91
CA THR A 66 6.68 4.59 -2.25
C THR A 66 7.33 5.90 -2.67
N LEU A 67 7.08 6.33 -3.90
CA LEU A 67 7.52 7.62 -4.42
C LEU A 67 6.32 8.53 -4.59
N MET A 68 6.39 9.74 -4.04
CA MET A 68 5.37 10.76 -4.22
C MET A 68 6.02 12.02 -4.77
N TRP A 69 5.39 12.66 -5.74
CA TRP A 69 5.89 13.89 -6.35
C TRP A 69 4.76 14.83 -6.73
N LYS A 70 5.09 16.11 -6.89
CA LYS A 70 4.19 17.16 -7.35
C LYS A 70 4.98 18.17 -8.19
N PRO A 71 4.34 18.88 -9.14
CA PRO A 71 4.98 19.97 -9.87
C PRO A 71 5.54 21.04 -8.91
N LYS A 72 6.65 21.66 -9.29
CA LYS A 72 7.25 22.76 -8.51
C LYS A 72 6.28 23.96 -8.50
N GLY A 73 5.98 24.49 -7.32
CA GLY A 73 5.07 25.63 -7.14
C GLY A 73 3.62 25.27 -6.80
N GLU A 74 3.26 23.99 -6.87
CA GLU A 74 1.97 23.50 -6.39
C GLU A 74 1.87 23.55 -4.86
N LYS A 75 0.82 24.21 -4.36
CA LYS A 75 0.55 24.38 -2.92
C LYS A 75 -0.14 23.17 -2.30
N GLY A 76 -0.50 22.17 -3.10
CA GLY A 76 -1.07 20.92 -2.60
C GLY A 76 -0.17 20.30 -1.53
N VAL A 77 -0.68 20.22 -0.31
CA VAL A 77 0.00 19.62 0.84
C VAL A 77 -0.14 18.10 0.72
N MET A 78 0.97 17.36 0.80
CA MET A 78 0.89 15.89 0.80
C MET A 78 0.15 15.44 2.07
N LEU A 79 -0.62 14.34 2.04
CA LEU A 79 -1.45 13.95 3.20
C LEU A 79 -0.66 13.88 4.52
N LEU A 80 0.55 13.33 4.44
CA LEU A 80 1.48 13.18 5.56
C LEU A 80 2.24 14.47 5.93
N GLU A 81 2.06 15.58 5.23
CA GLU A 81 2.64 16.88 5.62
C GLU A 81 1.78 17.57 6.69
N THR A 82 0.48 17.24 6.80
CA THR A 82 -0.42 17.83 7.81
C THR A 82 -0.35 17.08 9.15
N ALA A 83 -0.49 17.80 10.26
CA ALA A 83 -0.49 17.18 11.60
C ALA A 83 -1.64 16.17 11.79
N VAL A 84 -2.84 16.51 11.30
CA VAL A 84 -4.01 15.62 11.37
C VAL A 84 -3.80 14.38 10.50
N GLY A 85 -3.27 14.55 9.28
CA GLY A 85 -2.97 13.43 8.39
C GLY A 85 -1.90 12.49 8.95
N LYS A 86 -0.85 13.02 9.57
CA LYS A 86 0.17 12.23 10.29
C LYS A 86 -0.45 11.42 11.41
N TRP A 87 -1.25 12.05 12.28
CA TRP A 87 -1.89 11.38 13.40
C TRP A 87 -2.83 10.25 12.95
N LEU A 88 -3.66 10.50 11.93
CA LEU A 88 -4.54 9.47 11.36
C LEU A 88 -3.74 8.30 10.75
N HIS A 89 -2.65 8.60 10.04
CA HIS A 89 -1.80 7.57 9.47
C HIS A 89 -1.16 6.71 10.55
N GLU A 90 -0.63 7.34 11.60
CA GLU A 90 -0.03 6.65 12.74
C GLU A 90 -1.04 5.73 13.42
N LEU A 91 -2.23 6.23 13.78
CA LEU A 91 -3.28 5.42 14.38
C LEU A 91 -3.64 4.20 13.53
N THR A 92 -3.77 4.40 12.21
CA THR A 92 -4.12 3.33 11.28
C THR A 92 -2.99 2.30 11.15
N ALA A 93 -1.73 2.75 11.17
CA ALA A 93 -0.56 1.87 11.14
C ALA A 93 -0.47 1.01 12.40
N TRP A 94 -0.64 1.60 13.59
CA TRP A 94 -0.69 0.86 14.86
C TRP A 94 -1.81 -0.18 14.87
N TRP A 95 -3.01 0.21 14.42
CA TRP A 95 -4.15 -0.70 14.36
C TRP A 95 -3.92 -1.88 13.40
N MET A 96 -3.28 -1.62 12.25
CA MET A 96 -2.94 -2.68 11.29
C MET A 96 -1.94 -3.68 11.87
N VAL A 97 -0.91 -3.22 12.58
CA VAL A 97 0.07 -4.10 13.24
C VAL A 97 -0.60 -4.96 14.33
N ASP A 98 -1.38 -4.33 15.21
CA ASP A 98 -2.10 -5.06 16.27
C ASP A 98 -3.06 -6.11 15.69
N SER A 99 -3.82 -5.75 14.66
CA SER A 99 -4.73 -6.67 13.98
C SER A 99 -3.99 -7.84 13.32
N GLY A 100 -2.85 -7.57 12.67
CA GLY A 100 -2.01 -8.60 12.04
C GLY A 100 -1.44 -9.57 13.08
N VAL A 101 -0.96 -9.07 14.22
CA VAL A 101 -0.45 -9.92 15.31
C VAL A 101 -1.55 -10.81 15.89
N LYS A 102 -2.75 -10.26 16.13
CA LYS A 102 -3.90 -11.04 16.61
C LYS A 102 -4.25 -12.17 15.64
N TYR A 103 -4.37 -11.85 14.35
CA TYR A 103 -4.65 -12.85 13.31
C TYR A 103 -3.62 -13.97 13.27
N LEU A 104 -2.32 -13.65 13.35
CA LEU A 104 -1.25 -14.65 13.35
C LEU A 104 -1.24 -15.51 14.63
N LYS A 105 -1.61 -14.94 15.77
CA LYS A 105 -1.76 -15.71 17.02
C LYS A 105 -2.91 -16.69 16.94
N ASP A 106 -4.05 -16.27 16.38
CA ASP A 106 -5.23 -17.12 16.23
C ASP A 106 -5.01 -18.25 15.20
N LEU A 107 -4.18 -18.04 14.17
CA LEU A 107 -3.77 -19.07 13.21
C LEU A 107 -2.92 -20.21 13.79
N LYS A 108 -2.28 -19.98 14.95
CA LYS A 108 -1.41 -20.96 15.61
C LYS A 108 -2.17 -21.90 16.55
N ASN A 109 -3.49 -21.71 16.69
CA ASN A 109 -4.42 -22.55 17.44
C ASN A 109 -5.34 -23.31 16.47
#